data_AF-A0A3F3I9P0-F1
#
_entry.id   AF-A0A3F3I9P0-F1
#
_cell.length_a   1.000
_cell.length_b   1.000
_cell.length_c   1.000
_cell.angle_alpha   90.00
_cell.angle_beta   90.00
_cell.angle_gamma   90.00
#
_symmetry.space_group_name_H-M   'P 1'
#
loop_
_entity.id
_entity.type
_entity.pdbx_description
1 polymer ?
#
loop_
_entity_poly.entity_id
_entity_poly.type
_entity_poly.pdbx_seq_one_letter_code
_entity_poly.pdbx_strand_id
1 'polypeptide(L)'
;MHHEMMAGPSGTFIGHLIPGLVLIALVLWWIADIFFRGTRKPGDALERTLHIPVVKLLAVFVAVYFEIPDSTWYPMDWLMGWHHITVYIAFALSAVVDFLAHKKILSARATLLAFSGASMIGALLFYGHGTGPGVEGTCHTIIMFLFFSISFFTLLEAINPEWKFDWYRIATTIGLGVWMCISAWIIFKSGWDLHDHVKEAHVWLLFSWMVLAVATLTTCTFILASRKEMAK
;
A
#
# COMPACT_ATOMS: atom_id res chain seq x y z
N MET A 1 12.57 29.63 27.30
CA MET A 1 13.17 29.31 25.99
C MET A 1 12.93 27.84 25.76
N HIS A 2 11.87 27.54 25.00
CA HIS A 2 11.44 26.19 24.70
C HIS A 2 12.55 25.48 23.93
N HIS A 3 13.04 24.38 24.48
CA HIS A 3 13.60 23.31 23.67
C HIS A 3 12.46 22.80 22.78
N GLU A 4 12.28 23.42 21.62
CA GLU A 4 11.84 22.69 20.44
C GLU A 4 12.93 21.63 20.22
N MET A 5 12.75 20.48 20.88
CA MET A 5 13.38 19.25 20.43
C MET A 5 12.94 19.14 18.99
N MET A 6 13.86 19.39 18.05
CA MET A 6 13.67 19.11 16.65
C MET A 6 13.37 17.61 16.59
N ALA A 7 12.09 17.27 16.64
CA ALA A 7 11.64 15.91 16.56
C ALA A 7 12.16 15.40 15.22
N GLY A 8 13.00 14.38 15.27
CA GLY A 8 13.46 13.73 14.05
C GLY A 8 12.28 13.21 13.24
N PRO A 9 12.52 12.80 11.98
CA PRO A 9 11.48 12.20 11.16
C PRO A 9 10.77 11.07 11.91
N SER A 10 9.45 10.98 11.75
CA SER A 10 8.67 9.88 12.27
C SER A 10 8.95 8.59 11.49
N GLY A 11 9.05 7.49 12.22
CA GLY A 11 9.34 6.17 11.66
C GLY A 11 10.78 6.00 11.19
N THR A 12 11.01 5.05 10.28
CA THR A 12 12.35 4.70 9.79
C THR A 12 12.39 4.63 8.27
N PHE A 13 13.57 4.84 7.69
CA PHE A 13 13.78 4.70 6.24
C PHE A 13 13.38 3.30 5.75
N ILE A 14 13.73 2.26 6.51
CA ILE A 14 13.44 0.87 6.17
C ILE A 14 11.94 0.57 6.31
N GLY A 15 11.27 1.11 7.34
CA GLY A 15 9.82 1.01 7.53
C GLY A 15 9.00 1.68 6.42
N HIS A 16 9.60 2.59 5.65
CA HIS A 16 8.97 3.13 4.43
C HIS A 16 9.37 2.35 3.18
N LEU A 17 10.66 2.08 3.00
CA LEU A 17 11.19 1.49 1.78
C LEU A 17 10.73 0.05 1.57
N ILE A 18 10.82 -0.81 2.60
CA ILE A 18 10.52 -2.24 2.46
C ILE A 18 9.04 -2.46 2.10
N PRO A 19 8.05 -1.87 2.80
CA PRO A 19 6.66 -2.02 2.41
C PRO A 19 6.39 -1.49 0.99
N GLY A 20 7.05 -0.39 0.61
CA GLY A 20 6.97 0.15 -0.75
C GLY A 20 7.41 -0.86 -1.82
N LEU A 21 8.57 -1.48 -1.62
CA LEU A 21 9.09 -2.52 -2.53
C LEU A 21 8.21 -3.78 -2.57
N VAL A 22 7.67 -4.20 -1.43
CA VAL A 22 6.75 -5.35 -1.35
C VAL A 22 5.47 -5.09 -2.15
N LEU A 23 4.88 -3.90 -2.04
CA LEU A 23 3.69 -3.51 -2.80
C LEU A 23 3.97 -3.44 -4.31
N ILE A 24 5.13 -2.92 -4.72
CA ILE A 24 5.55 -2.93 -6.12
C ILE A 24 5.68 -4.37 -6.63
N ALA A 25 6.37 -5.24 -5.89
CA ALA A 25 6.54 -6.65 -6.27
C ALA A 25 5.19 -7.39 -6.37
N LEU A 26 4.26 -7.12 -5.45
CA LEU A 26 2.90 -7.67 -5.48
C LEU A 26 2.15 -7.25 -6.74
N VAL A 27 2.24 -5.97 -7.13
CA VAL A 27 1.58 -5.50 -8.36
C VAL A 27 2.22 -6.10 -9.61
N LEU A 28 3.55 -6.18 -9.67
CA LEU A 28 4.25 -6.86 -10.77
C LEU A 28 3.81 -8.32 -10.89
N TRP A 29 3.59 -8.99 -9.75
CA TRP A 29 3.02 -10.33 -9.73
C TRP A 29 1.60 -10.37 -10.31
N TRP A 30 0.69 -9.48 -9.87
CA TRP A 30 -0.67 -9.43 -10.42
C TRP A 30 -0.69 -9.16 -11.93
N ILE A 31 0.15 -8.24 -12.41
CA ILE A 31 0.30 -7.96 -13.84
C ILE A 31 0.77 -9.22 -14.58
N ALA A 32 1.82 -9.88 -14.10
CA ALA A 32 2.32 -11.11 -14.71
C ALA A 32 1.24 -12.19 -14.73
N ASP A 33 0.51 -12.37 -13.63
CA ASP A 33 -0.57 -13.34 -13.51
C ASP A 33 -1.72 -13.04 -14.50
N ILE A 34 -2.06 -11.78 -14.73
CA ILE A 34 -3.00 -11.36 -15.78
C ILE A 34 -2.48 -11.74 -17.17
N PHE A 35 -1.20 -11.47 -17.47
CA PHE A 35 -0.64 -11.84 -18.78
C PHE A 35 -0.61 -13.35 -19.00
N PHE A 36 -0.31 -14.16 -17.97
CA PHE A 36 -0.20 -15.60 -18.13
C PHE A 36 -1.55 -16.31 -18.09
N ARG A 37 -2.46 -15.89 -17.19
CA ARG A 37 -3.74 -16.57 -16.92
C ARG A 37 -4.98 -15.84 -17.44
N GLY A 38 -4.83 -14.62 -17.95
CA GLY A 38 -5.94 -13.74 -18.31
C GLY A 38 -6.46 -12.93 -17.12
N THR A 39 -7.35 -11.97 -17.40
CA THR A 39 -8.03 -11.18 -16.37
C THR A 39 -8.85 -12.04 -15.44
N ARG A 40 -9.00 -11.56 -14.20
CA ARG A 40 -9.77 -12.24 -13.16
C ARG A 40 -11.25 -12.29 -13.58
N LYS A 41 -11.88 -13.45 -13.43
CA LYS A 41 -13.32 -13.61 -13.69
C LYS A 41 -14.13 -13.26 -12.45
N PRO A 42 -15.39 -12.81 -12.61
CA PRO A 42 -16.33 -12.69 -11.50
C PRO A 42 -16.39 -14.01 -10.71
N GLY A 43 -16.13 -13.94 -9.40
CA GLY A 43 -16.12 -15.12 -8.53
C GLY A 43 -14.75 -15.78 -8.33
N ASP A 44 -13.67 -15.30 -8.97
CA ASP A 44 -12.30 -15.71 -8.63
C ASP A 44 -11.82 -15.01 -7.35
N ALA A 45 -11.03 -15.70 -6.52
CA ALA A 45 -10.38 -15.06 -5.36
C ALA A 45 -9.40 -13.96 -5.81
N LEU A 46 -9.14 -12.99 -4.94
CA LEU A 46 -8.16 -11.92 -5.19
C LEU A 46 -6.79 -12.53 -5.53
N GLU A 47 -6.28 -13.39 -4.65
CA GLU A 47 -5.08 -14.15 -4.91
C GLU A 47 -5.45 -15.50 -5.54
N ARG A 48 -5.03 -15.74 -6.78
CA ARG A 48 -5.26 -17.01 -7.50
C ARG A 48 -4.27 -18.11 -7.11
N THR A 49 -3.26 -17.77 -6.31
CA THR A 49 -2.12 -18.63 -5.98
C THR A 49 -1.76 -18.51 -4.51
N LEU A 50 -1.36 -19.62 -3.87
CA LEU A 50 -1.12 -19.70 -2.43
C LEU A 50 0.14 -18.98 -1.94
N HIS A 51 1.13 -18.71 -2.79
CA HIS A 51 2.36 -18.06 -2.33
C HIS A 51 2.13 -16.60 -1.92
N ILE A 52 1.16 -15.89 -2.50
CA ILE A 52 0.88 -14.51 -2.07
C ILE A 52 0.28 -14.47 -0.65
N PRO A 53 -0.73 -15.29 -0.30
CA PRO A 53 -1.17 -15.43 1.10
C PRO A 53 -0.05 -15.84 2.06
N VAL A 54 0.86 -16.74 1.64
CA VAL A 54 2.06 -17.09 2.45
C VAL A 54 2.92 -15.84 2.69
N VAL A 55 3.22 -15.07 1.64
CA VAL A 55 4.02 -13.83 1.77
C VAL A 55 3.33 -12.83 2.71
N LYS A 56 2.01 -12.62 2.59
CA LYS A 56 1.25 -11.74 3.49
C LYS A 56 1.34 -12.18 4.96
N LEU A 57 1.26 -13.49 5.24
CA LEU A 57 1.43 -14.02 6.61
C LEU A 57 2.85 -13.81 7.13
N LEU A 58 3.86 -14.12 6.31
CA LEU A 58 5.27 -14.00 6.71
C LEU A 58 5.69 -12.53 6.89
N ALA A 59 5.09 -11.61 6.15
CA ALA A 59 5.38 -10.18 6.22
C ALA A 59 5.20 -9.62 7.64
N VAL A 60 4.25 -10.14 8.44
CA VAL A 60 4.08 -9.70 9.83
C VAL A 60 5.33 -9.98 10.66
N PHE A 61 5.88 -11.18 10.58
CA PHE A 61 7.06 -11.55 11.36
C PHE A 61 8.27 -10.74 10.94
N VAL A 62 8.44 -10.55 9.63
CA VAL A 62 9.52 -9.72 9.08
C VAL A 62 9.38 -8.28 9.55
N ALA A 63 8.19 -7.72 9.49
CA ALA A 63 7.97 -6.32 9.86
C ALA A 63 8.09 -6.08 11.37
N VAL A 64 7.54 -6.97 12.20
CA VAL A 64 7.74 -6.99 13.66
C VAL A 64 9.23 -7.04 13.99
N TYR A 65 10.00 -7.89 13.29
CA TYR A 65 11.44 -7.99 13.51
C TYR A 65 12.20 -6.73 13.12
N PHE A 66 11.82 -6.02 12.07
CA PHE A 66 12.53 -4.82 11.62
C PHE A 66 12.08 -3.53 12.30
N GLU A 67 10.85 -3.45 12.81
CA GLU A 67 10.29 -2.19 13.31
C GLU A 67 10.19 -2.08 14.82
N ILE A 68 10.14 -3.19 15.56
CA ILE A 68 10.09 -3.16 17.03
C ILE A 68 11.47 -2.86 17.68
N PRO A 69 12.62 -3.38 17.21
CA PRO A 69 13.87 -3.28 17.96
C PRO A 69 14.37 -1.85 18.19
N ASP A 70 14.01 -0.90 17.32
CA ASP A 70 14.45 0.49 17.41
C ASP A 70 13.42 1.42 18.07
N SER A 71 12.26 0.90 18.53
CA SER A 71 11.31 1.72 19.29
C SER A 71 11.88 1.99 20.68
N THR A 72 12.24 3.24 20.96
CA THR A 72 12.57 3.62 22.33
C THR A 72 11.34 3.42 23.21
N TRP A 73 11.51 3.26 24.52
CA TRP A 73 10.37 3.20 25.47
C TRP A 73 9.62 4.54 25.60
N TYR A 74 9.85 5.48 24.67
CA TYR A 74 9.11 6.72 24.59
C TYR A 74 7.67 6.42 24.11
N PRO A 75 6.64 6.98 24.76
CA PRO A 75 5.24 6.58 24.50
C PRO A 75 4.80 6.70 23.03
N MET A 76 5.34 7.69 22.30
CA MET A 76 5.01 7.89 20.90
C MET A 76 5.65 6.86 19.97
N ASP A 77 6.92 6.51 20.18
CA ASP A 77 7.61 5.48 19.37
C ASP A 77 6.93 4.11 19.55
N TRP A 78 6.55 3.81 20.79
CA TRP A 78 5.78 2.61 21.12
C TRP A 78 4.41 2.59 20.43
N LEU A 79 3.65 3.70 20.49
CA LEU A 79 2.36 3.81 19.82
C LEU A 79 2.49 3.67 18.29
N MET A 80 3.52 4.29 17.69
CA MET A 80 3.79 4.16 16.25
C MET A 80 4.14 2.72 15.86
N GLY A 81 4.92 2.02 16.68
CA GLY A 81 5.16 0.58 16.51
C GLY A 81 3.85 -0.21 16.47
N TRP A 82 2.90 0.09 17.37
CA TRP A 82 1.58 -0.54 17.36
C TRP A 82 0.74 -0.21 16.13
N HIS A 83 0.82 1.02 15.61
CA HIS A 83 0.14 1.37 14.36
C HIS A 83 0.64 0.46 13.24
N HIS A 84 1.96 0.33 13.07
CA HIS A 84 2.51 -0.50 12.00
C HIS A 84 2.18 -1.98 12.19
N ILE A 85 2.38 -2.53 13.40
CA ILE A 85 1.99 -3.92 13.73
C ILE A 85 0.52 -4.18 13.38
N THR A 86 -0.36 -3.23 13.68
CA THR A 86 -1.80 -3.37 13.38
C THR A 86 -2.06 -3.44 11.88
N VAL A 87 -1.40 -2.62 11.07
CA VAL A 87 -1.48 -2.71 9.59
C VAL A 87 -1.02 -4.08 9.11
N TYR A 88 0.12 -4.56 9.61
CA TYR A 88 0.66 -5.87 9.20
C TYR A 88 -0.27 -7.02 9.59
N ILE A 89 -0.79 -7.02 10.83
CA ILE A 89 -1.77 -8.01 11.28
C ILE A 89 -3.02 -7.98 10.40
N ALA A 90 -3.52 -6.80 10.03
CA ALA A 90 -4.68 -6.70 9.15
C ALA A 90 -4.44 -7.40 7.79
N PHE A 91 -3.27 -7.20 7.18
CA PHE A 91 -2.91 -7.90 5.95
C PHE A 91 -2.70 -9.41 6.15
N ALA A 92 -2.14 -9.86 7.28
CA ALA A 92 -2.07 -11.28 7.59
C ALA A 92 -3.44 -11.92 7.79
N LEU A 93 -4.37 -11.25 8.46
CA LEU A 93 -5.75 -11.72 8.59
C LEU A 93 -6.44 -11.80 7.22
N SER A 94 -6.18 -10.85 6.32
CA SER A 94 -6.66 -10.97 4.93
C SER A 94 -6.11 -12.20 4.22
N ALA A 95 -4.87 -12.60 4.51
CA ALA A 95 -4.27 -13.82 3.97
C ALA A 95 -4.94 -15.09 4.50
N VAL A 96 -5.36 -15.11 5.77
CA VAL A 96 -6.16 -16.22 6.32
C VAL A 96 -7.46 -16.38 5.52
N VAL A 97 -8.12 -15.28 5.18
CA VAL A 97 -9.32 -15.31 4.32
C VAL A 97 -8.99 -15.84 2.93
N ASP A 98 -7.85 -15.46 2.35
CA ASP A 98 -7.37 -16.01 1.08
C ASP A 98 -7.20 -17.55 1.16
N PHE A 99 -6.59 -18.08 2.23
CA PHE A 99 -6.46 -19.54 2.43
C PHE A 99 -7.81 -20.24 2.55
N LEU A 100 -8.73 -19.70 3.33
CA LEU A 100 -10.07 -20.26 3.50
C LEU A 100 -10.85 -20.25 2.18
N ALA A 101 -10.69 -19.22 1.36
CA ALA A 101 -11.28 -19.16 0.02
C ALA A 101 -10.68 -20.21 -0.92
N HIS A 102 -9.37 -20.45 -0.90
CA HIS A 102 -8.74 -21.54 -1.66
C HIS A 102 -9.25 -22.93 -1.24
N LYS A 103 -9.60 -23.10 0.04
CA LYS A 103 -10.23 -24.31 0.57
C LYS A 103 -11.74 -24.37 0.31
N LYS A 104 -12.31 -23.38 -0.40
CA LYS A 104 -13.75 -23.24 -0.68
C LYS A 104 -14.63 -23.13 0.58
N ILE A 105 -14.03 -22.75 1.71
CA ILE A 105 -14.75 -22.52 2.98
C ILE A 105 -15.41 -21.13 2.95
N LEU A 106 -14.69 -20.14 2.39
CA LEU A 106 -15.20 -18.78 2.17
C LEU A 106 -15.35 -18.50 0.69
N SER A 107 -16.20 -17.52 0.37
CA SER A 107 -16.37 -17.06 -1.01
C SER A 107 -15.16 -16.26 -1.48
N ALA A 108 -14.92 -16.27 -2.78
CA ALA A 108 -13.94 -15.38 -3.41
C ALA A 108 -14.16 -13.90 -3.08
N ARG A 109 -15.42 -13.46 -2.97
CA ARG A 109 -15.76 -12.09 -2.59
C ARG A 109 -15.22 -11.71 -1.20
N ALA A 110 -15.15 -12.67 -0.28
CA ALA A 110 -14.59 -12.43 1.05
C ALA A 110 -13.11 -12.00 0.99
N THR A 111 -12.33 -12.50 0.02
CA THR A 111 -10.93 -12.11 -0.16
C THR A 111 -10.77 -10.63 -0.51
N LEU A 112 -11.62 -10.11 -1.40
CA LEU A 112 -11.65 -8.68 -1.75
C LEU A 112 -12.07 -7.82 -0.57
N LEU A 113 -13.10 -8.22 0.17
CA LEU A 113 -13.57 -7.48 1.34
C LEU A 113 -12.51 -7.45 2.45
N ALA A 114 -11.82 -8.57 2.67
CA ALA A 114 -10.74 -8.64 3.66
C ALA A 114 -9.55 -7.75 3.26
N PHE A 115 -9.15 -7.76 1.99
CA PHE A 115 -8.08 -6.88 1.49
C PHE A 115 -8.46 -5.40 1.52
N SER A 116 -9.71 -5.08 1.18
CA SER A 116 -10.28 -3.72 1.29
C SER A 116 -10.25 -3.24 2.74
N GLY A 117 -10.72 -4.07 3.68
CA GLY A 117 -10.68 -3.78 5.11
C GLY A 117 -9.25 -3.57 5.65
N ALA A 118 -8.30 -4.42 5.25
CA ALA A 118 -6.89 -4.26 5.62
C ALA A 118 -6.31 -2.94 5.10
N SER A 119 -6.62 -2.59 3.85
CA SER A 119 -6.19 -1.31 3.26
C SER A 119 -6.85 -0.11 3.95
N MET A 120 -8.12 -0.22 4.36
CA MET A 120 -8.80 0.82 5.13
C MET A 120 -8.16 1.02 6.51
N ILE A 121 -7.78 -0.06 7.19
CA ILE A 121 -7.03 0.03 8.45
C ILE A 121 -5.72 0.79 8.24
N GLY A 122 -5.00 0.51 7.14
CA GLY A 122 -3.84 1.30 6.72
C GLY A 122 -4.16 2.79 6.60
N ALA A 123 -5.22 3.15 5.89
CA ALA A 123 -5.64 4.55 5.73
C ALA A 123 -5.97 5.21 7.09
N LEU A 124 -6.78 4.57 7.92
CA LEU A 124 -7.18 5.12 9.23
C LEU A 124 -5.99 5.30 10.17
N LEU A 125 -5.03 4.37 10.14
CA LEU A 125 -3.83 4.49 10.96
C LEU A 125 -2.94 5.61 10.44
N PHE A 126 -2.79 5.78 9.12
CA PHE A 126 -2.07 6.93 8.55
C PHE A 126 -2.76 8.27 8.77
N TYR A 127 -4.09 8.32 8.87
CA TYR A 127 -4.80 9.53 9.30
C TYR A 127 -4.39 9.96 10.72
N GLY A 128 -4.25 8.99 11.62
CA GLY A 128 -3.74 9.20 12.98
C GLY A 128 -2.21 9.17 13.11
N HIS A 129 -1.47 8.99 12.01
CA HIS A 129 -0.01 8.86 11.99
C HIS A 129 0.60 10.17 11.50
N GLY A 130 1.30 10.90 12.38
CA GLY A 130 2.22 11.96 11.96
C GLY A 130 1.63 13.02 10.99
N THR A 131 0.32 13.30 11.06
CA THR A 131 -0.36 14.31 10.22
C THR A 131 -0.09 15.71 10.75
N GLY A 132 1.19 16.12 10.71
CA GLY A 132 1.62 17.48 10.99
C GLY A 132 1.64 18.36 9.74
N PRO A 133 1.74 19.68 9.90
CA PRO A 133 2.13 20.57 8.80
C PRO A 133 3.52 20.21 8.25
N GLY A 134 3.79 20.55 6.99
CA GLY A 134 5.10 20.40 6.36
C GLY A 134 5.20 19.26 5.35
N VAL A 135 6.42 19.10 4.83
CA VAL A 135 6.80 18.07 3.86
C VAL A 135 6.47 16.67 4.36
N GLU A 136 6.83 16.35 5.60
CA GLU A 136 6.63 15.02 6.17
C GLU A 136 5.16 14.66 6.30
N GLY A 137 4.36 15.52 6.90
CA GLY A 137 2.93 15.27 7.05
C GLY A 137 2.19 15.23 5.71
N THR A 138 2.66 16.00 4.72
CA THR A 138 2.16 15.89 3.33
C THR A 138 2.47 14.51 2.73
N CYS A 139 3.68 13.98 2.91
CA CYS A 139 4.05 12.65 2.44
C CYS A 139 3.14 11.56 3.06
N HIS A 140 2.93 11.61 4.38
CA HIS A 140 2.05 10.69 5.10
C HIS A 140 0.58 10.83 4.70
N THR A 141 0.11 12.06 4.47
CA THR A 141 -1.25 12.32 3.99
C THR A 141 -1.50 11.70 2.61
N ILE A 142 -0.51 11.75 1.72
CA ILE A 142 -0.63 11.09 0.41
C ILE A 142 -0.65 9.56 0.56
N ILE A 143 0.17 8.98 1.45
CA ILE A 143 0.11 7.54 1.80
C ILE A 143 -1.30 7.15 2.28
N MET A 144 -1.89 7.94 3.17
CA MET A 144 -3.27 7.75 3.65
C MET A 144 -4.27 7.70 2.49
N PHE A 145 -4.23 8.70 1.58
CA PHE A 145 -5.14 8.75 0.44
C PHE A 145 -4.96 7.58 -0.53
N LEU A 146 -3.74 7.10 -0.72
CA LEU A 146 -3.47 5.94 -1.55
C LEU A 146 -4.02 4.66 -0.91
N PHE A 147 -3.82 4.44 0.39
CA PHE A 147 -4.46 3.33 1.11
C PHE A 147 -5.99 3.39 1.02
N PHE A 148 -6.57 4.57 1.21
CA PHE A 148 -8.02 4.77 1.08
C PHE A 148 -8.49 4.43 -0.34
N SER A 149 -7.76 4.85 -1.37
CA SER A 149 -8.08 4.57 -2.77
C SER A 149 -8.01 3.08 -3.09
N ILE A 150 -7.00 2.36 -2.58
CA ILE A 150 -6.90 0.91 -2.71
C ILE A 150 -8.12 0.24 -2.08
N SER A 151 -8.46 0.63 -0.85
CA SER A 151 -9.64 0.12 -0.15
C SER A 151 -10.91 0.34 -0.96
N PHE A 152 -11.11 1.57 -1.44
CA PHE A 152 -12.28 1.98 -2.21
C PHE A 152 -12.42 1.21 -3.52
N PHE A 153 -11.37 1.13 -4.34
CA PHE A 153 -11.44 0.38 -5.60
C PHE A 153 -11.57 -1.12 -5.40
N THR A 154 -10.98 -1.68 -4.34
CA THR A 154 -11.17 -3.09 -3.98
C THR A 154 -12.63 -3.36 -3.57
N LEU A 155 -13.25 -2.43 -2.83
CA LEU A 155 -14.66 -2.54 -2.47
C LEU A 155 -15.56 -2.43 -3.70
N LEU A 156 -15.28 -1.49 -4.62
CA LEU A 156 -16.00 -1.38 -5.89
C LEU A 156 -15.85 -2.64 -6.74
N GLU A 157 -14.65 -3.24 -6.78
CA GLU A 157 -14.39 -4.52 -7.44
C GLU A 157 -15.21 -5.66 -6.81
N ALA A 158 -15.40 -5.64 -5.48
CA ALA A 158 -16.26 -6.60 -4.81
C ALA A 158 -17.74 -6.37 -5.13
N ILE A 159 -18.20 -5.13 -5.22
CA ILE A 159 -19.61 -4.78 -5.48
C ILE A 159 -19.98 -5.04 -6.95
N ASN A 160 -19.12 -4.62 -7.88
CA ASN A 160 -19.33 -4.62 -9.33
C ASN A 160 -18.16 -5.32 -10.05
N PRO A 161 -18.08 -6.66 -10.00
CA PRO A 161 -16.94 -7.41 -10.55
C PRO A 161 -16.78 -7.27 -12.08
N GLU A 162 -17.81 -6.83 -12.79
CA GLU A 162 -17.77 -6.64 -14.25
C GLU A 162 -17.01 -5.38 -14.68
N TRP A 163 -16.84 -4.38 -13.80
CA TRP A 163 -16.39 -3.03 -14.16
C TRP A 163 -14.85 -2.84 -14.16
N LYS A 164 -14.08 -3.95 -14.20
CA LYS A 164 -12.61 -3.94 -14.29
C LYS A 164 -11.92 -2.99 -13.29
N PHE A 165 -12.47 -2.89 -12.08
CA PHE A 165 -11.90 -2.12 -10.97
C PHE A 165 -10.56 -2.68 -10.47
N ASP A 166 -10.21 -3.90 -10.87
CA ASP A 166 -8.91 -4.52 -10.62
C ASP A 166 -7.73 -3.67 -11.14
N TRP A 167 -7.87 -3.01 -12.29
CA TRP A 167 -6.83 -2.12 -12.83
C TRP A 167 -6.67 -0.84 -12.03
N TYR A 168 -7.75 -0.31 -11.44
CA TYR A 168 -7.68 0.84 -10.53
C TYR A 168 -7.03 0.45 -9.20
N ARG A 169 -7.36 -0.74 -8.66
CA ARG A 169 -6.66 -1.31 -7.51
C ARG A 169 -5.17 -1.51 -7.79
N ILE A 170 -4.81 -2.05 -8.97
CA ILE A 170 -3.42 -2.20 -9.42
C ILE A 170 -2.71 -0.85 -9.45
N ALA A 171 -3.30 0.16 -10.10
CA ALA A 171 -2.73 1.51 -10.22
C ALA A 171 -2.52 2.18 -8.86
N THR A 172 -3.50 2.10 -7.97
CA THR A 172 -3.40 2.70 -6.64
C THR A 172 -2.43 1.93 -5.73
N THR A 173 -2.34 0.61 -5.86
CA THR A 173 -1.38 -0.21 -5.10
C THR A 173 0.07 0.05 -5.51
N ILE A 174 0.35 0.15 -6.82
CA ILE A 174 1.71 0.50 -7.27
C ILE A 174 2.02 1.98 -6.98
N GLY A 175 1.02 2.85 -7.07
CA GLY A 175 1.14 4.25 -6.64
C GLY A 175 1.55 4.35 -5.18
N LEU A 176 0.89 3.61 -4.28
CA LEU A 176 1.30 3.51 -2.88
C LEU A 176 2.73 3.01 -2.73
N GLY A 177 3.08 1.91 -3.40
CA GLY A 177 4.41 1.32 -3.31
C GLY A 177 5.53 2.27 -3.75
N VAL A 178 5.35 2.93 -4.90
CA VAL A 178 6.29 3.94 -5.42
C VAL A 178 6.35 5.15 -4.49
N TRP A 179 5.19 5.65 -4.04
CA TRP A 179 5.13 6.81 -3.17
C TRP A 179 5.79 6.56 -1.81
N MET A 180 5.67 5.36 -1.24
CA MET A 180 6.42 4.99 -0.03
C MET A 180 7.94 5.02 -0.25
N CYS A 181 8.43 4.58 -1.41
CA CYS A 181 9.84 4.67 -1.75
C CYS A 181 10.31 6.12 -1.92
N ILE A 182 9.52 6.96 -2.59
CA ILE A 182 9.78 8.40 -2.73
C ILE A 182 9.77 9.07 -1.36
N SER A 183 8.78 8.77 -0.52
CA SER A 183 8.65 9.32 0.84
C SER A 183 9.83 8.91 1.71
N ALA A 184 10.31 7.67 1.62
CA ALA A 184 11.52 7.22 2.30
C ALA A 184 12.74 8.09 1.91
N TRP A 185 12.88 8.41 0.62
CA TRP A 185 13.94 9.30 0.17
C TRP A 185 13.75 10.74 0.64
N ILE A 186 12.54 11.31 0.50
CA ILE A 186 12.23 12.67 0.92
C ILE A 186 12.52 12.83 2.41
N ILE A 187 11.96 11.98 3.25
CA ILE A 187 12.00 12.12 4.71
C ILE A 187 13.40 11.87 5.27
N PHE A 188 14.14 10.89 4.75
CA PHE A 188 15.38 10.43 5.40
C PHE A 188 16.68 10.72 4.63
N LYS A 189 16.62 11.14 3.36
CA LYS A 189 17.82 11.28 2.50
C LYS A 189 17.91 12.59 1.73
N SER A 190 16.81 13.30 1.51
CA SER A 190 16.80 14.51 0.67
C SER A 190 17.53 15.71 1.30
N GLY A 191 17.68 15.73 2.62
CA GLY A 191 18.15 16.91 3.37
C GLY A 191 17.15 18.06 3.40
N TRP A 192 15.89 17.82 3.00
CA TRP A 192 14.84 18.83 3.09
C TRP A 192 14.47 19.10 4.53
N ASP A 193 14.05 20.34 4.79
CA ASP A 193 13.38 20.68 6.04
C ASP A 193 11.98 20.08 6.00
N LEU A 194 11.69 19.19 6.95
CA LEU A 194 10.47 18.39 7.01
C LEU A 194 9.25 19.19 7.42
N HIS A 195 9.45 20.36 8.03
CA HIS A 195 8.38 21.26 8.48
C HIS A 195 8.19 22.45 7.53
N ASP A 196 8.92 22.50 6.41
CA ASP A 196 8.87 23.58 5.45
C ASP A 196 7.62 23.53 4.57
N HIS A 197 6.69 24.44 4.83
CA HIS A 197 5.45 24.63 4.08
C HIS A 197 5.65 25.02 2.61
N VAL A 198 6.75 25.70 2.27
CA VAL A 198 7.04 26.10 0.88
C VAL A 198 7.47 24.87 0.08
N LYS A 199 8.19 23.93 0.70
CA LYS A 199 8.59 22.68 0.06
C LYS A 199 7.45 21.67 -0.09
N GLU A 200 6.33 21.83 0.61
CA GLU A 200 5.12 21.01 0.38
C GLU A 200 4.66 21.04 -1.09
N ALA A 201 4.72 22.21 -1.74
CA ALA A 201 4.36 22.33 -3.16
C ALA A 201 5.22 21.44 -4.06
N HIS A 202 6.50 21.21 -3.71
CA HIS A 202 7.37 20.29 -4.44
C HIS A 202 6.96 18.83 -4.24
N VAL A 203 6.49 18.47 -3.04
CA VAL A 203 5.95 17.12 -2.76
C VAL A 203 4.74 16.86 -3.67
N TRP A 204 3.80 17.80 -3.74
CA TRP A 204 2.62 17.69 -4.61
C TRP A 204 2.96 17.63 -6.10
N LEU A 205 3.97 18.39 -6.54
CA LEU A 205 4.47 18.34 -7.91
C LEU A 205 5.07 16.95 -8.23
N LEU A 206 5.93 16.43 -7.36
CA LEU A 206 6.51 15.09 -7.50
C LEU A 206 5.43 14.01 -7.51
N PHE A 207 4.44 14.12 -6.62
CA PHE A 207 3.30 13.21 -6.60
C PHE A 207 2.51 13.26 -7.91
N SER A 208 2.27 14.44 -8.47
CA SER A 208 1.55 14.61 -9.73
C SER A 208 2.29 13.94 -10.91
N TRP A 209 3.61 14.10 -10.98
CA TRP A 209 4.44 13.40 -11.97
C TRP A 209 4.40 11.88 -11.77
N MET A 210 4.44 11.41 -10.53
CA MET A 210 4.30 9.99 -10.21
C MET A 210 2.94 9.46 -10.67
N VAL A 211 1.85 10.19 -10.42
CA VAL A 211 0.49 9.79 -10.84
C VAL A 211 0.41 9.67 -12.36
N LEU A 212 1.00 10.62 -13.11
CA LEU A 212 1.07 10.54 -14.57
C LEU A 212 1.86 9.31 -15.04
N ALA A 213 3.00 9.01 -14.41
CA ALA A 213 3.82 7.84 -14.74
C ALA A 213 3.06 6.52 -14.47
N VAL A 214 2.41 6.42 -13.31
CA VAL A 214 1.61 5.24 -12.93
C VAL A 214 0.40 5.08 -13.86
N ALA A 215 -0.32 6.15 -14.18
CA ALA A 215 -1.45 6.12 -15.10
C ALA A 215 -1.02 5.66 -16.51
N THR A 216 0.11 6.18 -16.99
CA THR A 216 0.70 5.77 -18.27
C THR A 216 1.06 4.29 -18.26
N LEU A 217 1.82 3.84 -17.26
CA LEU A 217 2.25 2.45 -17.12
C LEU A 217 1.05 1.49 -17.10
N THR A 218 0.08 1.77 -16.23
CA THR A 218 -1.09 0.90 -16.05
C THR A 218 -2.01 0.89 -17.25
N THR A 219 -2.23 2.03 -17.91
CA THR A 219 -3.02 2.12 -19.14
C THR A 219 -2.37 1.36 -20.29
N CYS A 220 -1.06 1.54 -20.50
CA CYS A 220 -0.32 0.77 -21.51
C CYS A 220 -0.40 -0.73 -21.24
N THR A 221 -0.24 -1.13 -19.98
CA THR A 221 -0.32 -2.53 -19.55
C THR A 221 -1.72 -3.11 -19.77
N PHE A 222 -2.77 -2.35 -19.43
CA PHE A 222 -4.16 -2.72 -19.69
C PHE A 222 -4.45 -2.95 -21.17
N ILE A 223 -4.00 -2.04 -22.04
CA ILE A 223 -4.18 -2.15 -23.50
C ILE A 223 -3.48 -3.42 -24.02
N LEU A 224 -2.25 -3.70 -23.58
CA LEU A 224 -1.50 -4.88 -23.97
C LEU A 224 -2.19 -6.17 -23.51
N ALA A 225 -2.67 -6.21 -22.25
CA ALA A 225 -3.40 -7.35 -21.72
C ALA A 225 -4.71 -7.59 -22.50
N SER A 226 -5.48 -6.54 -22.78
CA SER A 226 -6.75 -6.62 -23.52
C SER A 226 -6.57 -7.14 -24.94
N ARG A 227 -5.51 -6.70 -25.64
CA ARG A 227 -5.18 -7.21 -26.99
C ARG A 227 -4.87 -8.70 -26.99
N LYS A 228 -4.18 -9.19 -25.97
CA LYS A 228 -3.86 -10.62 -25.82
C LYS A 228 -5.11 -11.46 -25.60
N GLU A 229 -6.11 -10.93 -24.89
CA GLU A 229 -7.38 -11.62 -24.68
C GLU A 229 -8.20 -11.73 -25.96
N MET A 230 -8.22 -10.68 -26.81
CA MET A 230 -8.92 -10.70 -28.10
C MET A 230 -8.30 -11.63 -29.15
N ALA A 231 -7.03 -12.00 -28.98
CA ALA A 231 -6.31 -12.87 -29.92
C ALA A 231 -6.45 -14.37 -29.62
N LYS A 232 -7.09 -14.74 -28.50
CA LYS A 232 -7.37 -16.13 -28.10
C LYS A 232 -8.80 -16.51 -28.46
#